data_AF-A0AAV9PHP0-F1
#
_entry.id   AF-A0AAV9PHP0-F1
#
_cell.length_a   1.000
_cell.length_b   1.000
_cell.length_c   1.000
_cell.angle_alpha   90.00
_cell.angle_beta   90.00
_cell.angle_gamma   90.00
#
_symmetry.space_group_name_H-M   'P 1'
#
loop_
_entity.id
_entity.type
_entity.pdbx_description
1 polymer ?
#
loop_
_entity_poly.entity_id
_entity_poly.type
_entity_poly.pdbx_seq_one_letter_code
_entity_poly.pdbx_strand_id
1 'polypeptide(L)'
;MCAVSVFHGKDGMLTQLRIMNEQLLSRCSCTARDLLQDQKGAEKAVTIFGVGSAPLNYVLEEIQRHGTDVYIKTHREPLDRAVAIFQAVEALAVDPAQPQVEGSIVQFIAHNKLEPRWMVAVHLAFESRIDSSKAWTTMVHQLAWDLNNGNYEAEEAAAPQKAASAHPSLHQAIDEKIENLENRRSNYDEASTKFAARKERIAEKQSRTRVRDIHQRVHDHNNQLRYEETHGMREASEATVEWALTSKPGSYYIGRPKKELKKQKRQAGKKVDEGESGM
;
A
#
# COMPACT_ATOMS: atom_id res chain seq x y z
N MET A 1 -2.54 44.06 -18.91
CA MET A 1 -1.54 43.23 -18.18
C MET A 1 -1.96 43.22 -16.72
N CYS A 2 -1.73 42.13 -15.99
CA CYS A 2 -2.12 42.03 -14.59
C CYS A 2 -0.88 41.88 -13.71
N ALA A 3 -0.81 42.61 -12.61
CA ALA A 3 0.22 42.41 -11.60
C ALA A 3 -0.30 41.47 -10.51
N VAL A 4 0.41 40.38 -10.24
CA VAL A 4 0.14 39.48 -9.13
C VAL A 4 1.09 39.84 -8.00
N SER A 5 0.51 40.23 -6.87
CA SER A 5 1.24 40.62 -5.67
C SER A 5 1.11 39.54 -4.60
N VAL A 6 2.23 39.26 -3.93
CA VAL A 6 2.26 38.33 -2.79
C VAL A 6 2.53 39.10 -1.51
N PHE A 7 1.69 38.88 -0.52
CA PHE A 7 1.88 39.39 0.83
C PHE A 7 2.16 38.22 1.76
N HIS A 8 3.25 38.32 2.52
CA HIS A 8 3.62 37.31 3.51
C HIS A 8 3.65 37.95 4.90
N GLY A 9 3.00 37.31 5.88
CA GLY A 9 3.00 37.73 7.29
C GLY A 9 1.81 38.62 7.70
N LYS A 10 1.67 38.82 9.02
CA LYS A 10 0.64 39.68 9.65
C LYS A 10 0.81 41.17 9.33
N ASP A 11 2.00 41.56 8.89
CA ASP A 11 2.37 42.97 8.71
C ASP A 11 2.02 43.53 7.32
N GLY A 12 1.49 42.69 6.42
CA GLY A 12 0.98 43.15 5.12
C GLY A 12 2.05 43.78 4.22
N MET A 13 3.33 43.41 4.36
CA MET A 13 4.36 43.86 3.43
C MET A 13 4.30 43.09 2.11
N LEU A 14 4.31 43.85 1.01
CA LEU A 14 4.40 43.31 -0.34
C LEU A 14 5.78 42.68 -0.51
N THR A 15 5.81 41.35 -0.60
CA THR A 15 7.07 40.60 -0.70
C THR A 15 7.55 40.45 -2.13
N GLN A 16 6.63 40.45 -3.10
CA GLN A 16 6.98 40.34 -4.51
C GLN A 16 5.83 40.76 -5.43
N LEU A 17 6.19 41.39 -6.55
CA LEU A 17 5.29 41.74 -7.65
C LEU A 17 5.70 40.95 -8.90
N ARG A 18 4.75 40.29 -9.55
CA ARG A 18 4.96 39.57 -10.80
C ARG A 18 3.94 40.00 -11.85
N ILE A 19 4.40 40.38 -13.04
CA ILE A 19 3.52 40.76 -14.15
C ILE A 19 3.13 39.50 -14.93
N MET A 20 1.83 39.31 -15.12
CA MET A 20 1.21 38.18 -15.81
C MET A 20 0.30 38.67 -16.94
N ASN A 21 0.09 37.82 -17.94
CA ASN A 21 -0.97 38.04 -18.92
C ASN A 21 -2.34 37.78 -18.24
N GLU A 22 -3.20 38.79 -18.23
CA GLU A 22 -4.52 38.76 -17.56
C GLU A 22 -5.43 37.66 -18.11
N GLN A 23 -5.50 37.51 -19.43
CA GLN A 23 -6.34 36.51 -20.08
C GLN A 23 -5.85 35.10 -19.78
N LEU A 24 -4.52 34.91 -19.77
CA LEU A 24 -3.91 33.63 -19.43
C LEU A 24 -4.20 33.25 -17.98
N LEU A 25 -3.91 34.17 -17.05
CA LEU A 25 -4.10 33.95 -15.63
C LEU A 25 -5.58 33.67 -15.31
N SER A 26 -6.51 34.43 -15.91
CA SER A 26 -7.95 34.20 -15.72
C SER A 26 -8.43 32.87 -16.30
N ARG A 27 -7.78 32.35 -17.35
CA ARG A 27 -8.12 31.02 -17.90
C ARG A 27 -7.63 29.89 -17.00
N CYS A 28 -6.46 30.07 -16.37
CA CYS A 28 -5.80 29.03 -15.58
C CYS A 28 -6.03 29.12 -14.06
N SER A 29 -6.71 30.14 -13.56
CA SER A 29 -6.95 30.35 -12.13
C SER A 29 -8.35 30.92 -11.91
N CYS A 30 -9.20 30.16 -11.22
CA CYS A 30 -10.54 30.62 -10.86
C CYS A 30 -10.46 31.80 -9.89
N THR A 31 -9.60 31.72 -8.86
CA THR A 31 -9.41 32.81 -7.89
C THR A 31 -9.00 34.11 -8.58
N ALA A 32 -8.03 34.06 -9.51
CA ALA A 32 -7.60 35.25 -10.21
C ALA A 32 -8.69 35.79 -11.15
N ARG A 33 -9.43 34.92 -11.84
CA ARG A 33 -10.57 35.31 -12.68
C ARG A 33 -11.59 36.12 -11.88
N ASP A 34 -11.97 35.60 -10.71
CA ASP A 34 -12.97 36.23 -9.83
C ASP A 34 -12.46 37.57 -9.32
N LEU A 35 -11.20 37.64 -8.86
CA LEU A 35 -10.59 38.88 -8.37
C LEU A 35 -10.39 39.94 -9.46
N LEU A 36 -10.25 39.53 -10.72
CA LEU A 36 -10.05 40.42 -11.87
C LEU A 36 -11.36 40.90 -12.52
N GLN A 37 -12.46 40.17 -12.31
CA GLN A 37 -13.75 40.45 -12.93
C GLN A 37 -14.30 41.82 -12.50
N ASP A 38 -14.10 42.18 -11.23
CA ASP A 38 -14.64 43.44 -10.67
C ASP A 38 -13.70 44.64 -10.83
N GLN A 39 -12.47 44.42 -11.33
CA GLN A 39 -11.49 45.49 -11.50
C GLN A 39 -11.68 46.21 -12.82
N LYS A 40 -11.73 47.55 -12.75
CA LYS A 40 -11.78 48.46 -13.91
C LYS A 40 -10.44 49.16 -14.08
N GLY A 41 -10.00 49.33 -15.32
CA GLY A 41 -8.75 50.03 -15.64
C GLY A 41 -7.78 49.18 -16.46
N ALA A 42 -6.72 49.81 -16.97
CA ALA A 42 -5.69 49.16 -17.78
C ALA A 42 -4.70 48.34 -16.91
N GLU A 43 -4.56 48.70 -15.64
CA GLU A 43 -3.72 48.02 -14.65
C GLU A 43 -4.61 47.36 -13.62
N LYS A 44 -4.50 46.04 -13.52
CA LYS A 44 -5.24 45.22 -12.54
C LYS A 44 -4.26 44.50 -11.64
N ALA A 45 -4.61 44.37 -10.36
CA ALA A 45 -3.77 43.75 -9.35
C ALA A 45 -4.49 42.61 -8.64
N VAL A 46 -3.89 41.42 -8.63
CA VAL A 46 -4.38 40.27 -7.84
C VAL A 46 -3.51 40.12 -6.61
N THR A 47 -4.14 40.04 -5.44
CA THR A 47 -3.45 39.78 -4.19
C THR A 47 -3.80 38.40 -3.68
N ILE A 48 -2.78 37.55 -3.49
CA ILE A 48 -2.94 36.20 -2.92
C ILE A 48 -2.33 36.18 -1.52
N PHE A 49 -3.11 35.74 -0.54
CA PHE A 49 -2.71 35.63 0.86
C PHE A 49 -2.44 34.18 1.27
N GLY A 50 -1.68 33.98 2.35
CA GLY A 50 -1.49 32.68 2.99
C GLY A 50 -0.54 31.72 2.26
N VAL A 51 0.17 32.19 1.24
CA VAL A 51 1.11 31.39 0.44
C VAL A 51 2.48 32.05 0.43
N GLY A 52 3.55 31.25 0.42
CA GLY A 52 4.91 31.75 0.22
C GLY A 52 5.12 32.31 -1.19
N SER A 53 5.97 33.32 -1.33
CA SER A 53 6.31 33.91 -2.65
C SER A 53 6.94 32.89 -3.60
N ALA A 54 7.90 32.11 -3.11
CA ALA A 54 8.61 31.12 -3.90
C ALA A 54 7.72 30.01 -4.49
N PRO A 55 6.81 29.33 -3.74
CA PRO A 55 5.91 28.32 -4.34
C PRO A 55 4.88 28.95 -5.28
N LEU A 56 4.38 30.16 -4.98
CA LEU A 56 3.46 30.85 -5.89
C LEU A 56 4.12 31.20 -7.22
N ASN A 57 5.34 31.75 -7.19
CA ASN A 57 6.10 32.06 -8.40
C ASN A 57 6.33 30.82 -9.26
N TYR A 58 6.62 29.68 -8.64
CA TYR A 58 6.77 28.42 -9.35
C TYR A 58 5.47 28.07 -10.10
N VAL A 59 4.31 28.13 -9.44
CA VAL A 59 3.01 27.85 -10.10
C VAL A 59 2.72 28.85 -11.22
N LEU A 60 2.98 30.14 -11.00
CA LEU A 60 2.79 31.17 -12.03
C LEU A 60 3.74 30.99 -13.21
N GLU A 61 4.96 30.47 -13.01
CA GLU A 61 5.89 30.10 -14.08
C GLU A 61 5.38 28.95 -14.91
N GLU A 62 4.85 27.91 -14.25
CA GLU A 62 4.26 26.78 -14.96
C GLU A 62 3.05 27.23 -15.79
N ILE A 63 2.18 28.09 -15.26
CA ILE A 63 1.06 28.69 -16.00
C ILE A 63 1.57 29.51 -17.19
N GLN A 64 2.59 30.36 -16.99
CA GLN A 64 3.13 31.18 -18.06
C GLN A 64 3.78 30.34 -19.17
N ARG A 65 4.38 29.19 -18.81
CA ARG A 65 5.07 28.29 -19.73
C ARG A 65 4.12 27.39 -20.51
N HIS A 66 3.06 26.90 -19.85
CA HIS A 66 2.20 25.83 -20.38
C HIS A 66 0.77 26.27 -20.68
N GLY A 67 0.35 27.43 -20.17
CA GLY A 67 -0.99 27.96 -20.35
C GLY A 67 -2.07 27.03 -19.83
N THR A 68 -3.09 26.76 -20.65
CA THR A 68 -4.25 25.95 -20.25
C THR A 68 -3.94 24.47 -20.07
N ASP A 69 -2.82 23.99 -20.61
CA ASP A 69 -2.35 22.61 -20.44
C ASP A 69 -1.36 22.50 -19.27
N VAL A 70 -1.47 23.38 -18.27
CA VAL A 70 -0.56 23.43 -17.14
C VAL A 70 -0.60 22.13 -16.33
N TYR A 71 0.59 21.60 -16.07
CA TYR A 71 0.78 20.40 -15.26
C TYR A 71 1.88 20.65 -14.23
N ILE A 72 1.46 20.88 -12.99
CA ILE A 72 2.37 21.20 -11.87
C ILE A 72 3.10 19.92 -11.44
N LYS A 73 4.43 19.94 -11.45
CA LYS A 73 5.29 18.80 -11.09
C LYS A 73 5.91 19.02 -9.71
N THR A 74 5.65 18.10 -8.77
CA THR A 74 6.22 18.19 -7.41
C THR A 74 7.02 16.96 -6.99
N HIS A 75 7.11 15.92 -7.82
CA HIS A 75 7.79 14.66 -7.49
C HIS A 75 9.30 14.75 -7.19
N ARG A 76 9.97 15.86 -7.52
CA ARG A 76 11.39 16.10 -7.21
C ARG A 76 11.59 17.13 -6.11
N GLU A 77 10.51 17.72 -5.63
CA GLU A 77 10.58 18.74 -4.61
C GLU A 77 10.67 18.08 -3.23
N PRO A 78 11.44 18.65 -2.29
CA PRO A 78 11.34 18.30 -0.88
C PRO A 78 9.88 18.39 -0.38
N LEU A 79 9.52 17.58 0.62
CA LEU A 79 8.12 17.46 1.06
C LEU A 79 7.51 18.81 1.51
N ASP A 80 8.25 19.61 2.27
CA ASP A 80 7.85 20.96 2.68
C ASP A 80 7.58 21.87 1.47
N ARG A 81 8.43 21.78 0.45
CA ARG A 81 8.26 22.52 -0.81
C ARG A 81 7.06 22.03 -1.61
N ALA A 82 6.85 20.71 -1.70
CA ALA A 82 5.69 20.12 -2.37
C ALA A 82 4.37 20.54 -1.69
N VAL A 83 4.33 20.55 -0.35
CA VAL A 83 3.18 21.05 0.43
C VAL A 83 2.94 22.54 0.18
N ALA A 84 4.00 23.35 0.15
CA ALA A 84 3.86 24.78 -0.12
C ALA A 84 3.38 25.06 -1.57
N ILE A 85 3.80 24.25 -2.55
CA ILE A 85 3.29 24.30 -3.93
C ILE A 85 1.81 23.88 -3.97
N PHE A 86 1.43 22.84 -3.23
CA PHE A 86 0.03 22.45 -3.10
C PHE A 86 -0.83 23.61 -2.59
N GLN A 87 -0.40 24.31 -1.54
CA GLN A 87 -1.12 25.49 -1.02
C GLN A 87 -1.21 26.61 -2.06
N ALA A 88 -0.17 26.82 -2.86
CA ALA A 88 -0.19 27.81 -3.94
C ALA A 88 -1.19 27.44 -5.06
N VAL A 89 -1.25 26.17 -5.44
CA VAL A 89 -2.21 25.64 -6.41
C VAL A 89 -3.64 25.81 -5.93
N GLU A 90 -3.91 25.51 -4.66
CA GLU A 90 -5.23 25.69 -4.04
C GLU A 90 -5.61 27.18 -3.95
N ALA A 91 -4.70 28.04 -3.51
CA ALA A 91 -4.97 29.46 -3.37
C ALA A 91 -5.29 30.12 -4.72
N LEU A 92 -4.62 29.68 -5.79
CA LEU A 92 -4.94 30.10 -7.15
C LEU A 92 -6.17 29.38 -7.72
N ALA A 93 -6.64 28.30 -7.12
CA ALA A 93 -7.64 27.40 -7.69
C ALA A 93 -7.31 27.11 -9.17
N VAL A 94 -6.13 26.52 -9.40
CA VAL A 94 -5.59 26.27 -10.75
C VAL A 94 -6.53 25.37 -11.56
N ASP A 95 -6.78 25.77 -12.80
CA ASP A 95 -7.63 25.07 -13.77
C ASP A 95 -6.77 24.64 -14.98
N PRO A 96 -6.72 23.34 -15.34
CA PRO A 96 -7.44 22.21 -14.73
C PRO A 96 -6.98 21.87 -13.31
N ALA A 97 -7.85 21.18 -12.55
CA ALA A 97 -7.53 20.68 -11.21
C ALA A 97 -6.25 19.81 -11.21
N GLN A 98 -5.45 19.91 -10.15
CA GLN A 98 -4.10 19.34 -10.08
C GLN A 98 -3.96 18.24 -8.99
N PRO A 99 -4.73 17.13 -9.04
CA PRO A 99 -4.74 16.10 -8.00
C PRO A 99 -3.40 15.38 -7.83
N GLN A 100 -2.55 15.39 -8.86
CA GLN A 100 -1.22 14.78 -8.81
C GLN A 100 -0.28 15.47 -7.81
N VAL A 101 -0.56 16.73 -7.44
CA VAL A 101 0.28 17.47 -6.48
C VAL A 101 0.11 16.87 -5.09
N GLU A 102 -1.13 16.62 -4.64
CA GLU A 102 -1.39 15.86 -3.41
C GLU A 102 -0.92 14.41 -3.55
N GLY A 103 -1.12 13.79 -4.72
CA GLY A 103 -0.63 12.43 -4.98
C GLY A 103 0.88 12.28 -4.77
N SER A 104 1.68 13.28 -5.16
CA SER A 104 3.13 13.28 -4.93
C SER A 104 3.48 13.41 -3.44
N ILE A 105 2.73 14.19 -2.68
CA ILE A 105 2.86 14.31 -1.22
C ILE A 105 2.56 12.97 -0.55
N VAL A 106 1.44 12.33 -0.91
CA VAL A 106 1.05 11.00 -0.43
C VAL A 106 2.16 9.97 -0.70
N GLN A 107 2.67 9.95 -1.93
CA GLN A 107 3.73 9.02 -2.32
C GLN A 107 5.00 9.22 -1.50
N PHE A 108 5.41 10.46 -1.25
CA PHE A 108 6.56 10.74 -0.40
C PHE A 108 6.33 10.21 1.02
N ILE A 109 5.18 10.57 1.62
CA ILE A 109 4.85 10.18 2.99
C ILE A 109 4.88 8.65 3.14
N ALA A 110 4.22 7.91 2.24
CA ALA A 110 4.07 6.45 2.34
C ALA A 110 5.39 5.66 2.25
N HIS A 111 6.49 6.31 1.86
CA HIS A 111 7.78 5.65 1.63
C HIS A 111 8.93 6.24 2.46
N ASN A 112 8.65 7.20 3.33
CA ASN A 112 9.68 7.88 4.11
C ASN A 112 9.29 7.97 5.58
N LYS A 113 10.32 7.86 6.44
CA LYS A 113 10.21 8.20 7.85
C LYS A 113 9.98 9.72 7.98
N LEU A 114 8.92 10.11 8.66
CA LEU A 114 8.50 11.51 8.72
C LEU A 114 9.22 12.30 9.82
N GLU A 115 9.95 13.34 9.41
CA GLU A 115 10.45 14.32 10.37
C GLU A 115 9.32 15.17 10.96
N PRO A 116 9.44 15.64 12.22
CA PRO A 116 8.42 16.46 12.88
C PRO A 116 8.00 17.69 12.08
N ARG A 117 8.95 18.36 11.42
CA ARG A 117 8.67 19.54 10.58
C ARG A 117 7.77 19.24 9.40
N TRP A 118 7.91 18.05 8.80
CA TRP A 118 7.09 17.63 7.66
C TRP A 118 5.69 17.27 8.09
N MET A 119 5.56 16.58 9.23
CA MET A 119 4.27 16.30 9.85
C MET A 119 3.50 17.58 10.13
N VAL A 120 4.14 18.59 10.75
CA VAL A 120 3.49 19.88 11.02
C VAL A 120 3.11 20.60 9.72
N ALA A 121 3.99 20.62 8.71
CA ALA A 121 3.70 21.23 7.42
C ALA A 121 2.47 20.62 6.74
N VAL A 122 2.39 19.28 6.71
CA VAL A 122 1.23 18.57 6.14
C VAL A 122 -0.02 18.81 6.99
N HIS A 123 0.07 18.77 8.31
CA HIS A 123 -1.08 19.06 9.16
C HIS A 123 -1.64 20.46 8.91
N LEU A 124 -0.82 21.50 8.96
CA LEU A 124 -1.26 22.88 8.75
C LEU A 124 -1.85 23.11 7.35
N ALA A 125 -1.33 22.42 6.33
CA ALA A 125 -1.83 22.56 4.96
C ALA A 125 -3.17 21.83 4.72
N PHE A 126 -3.49 20.82 5.51
CA PHE A 126 -4.64 19.93 5.29
C PHE A 126 -5.64 19.89 6.46
N GLU A 127 -5.42 20.64 7.54
CA GLU A 127 -6.26 20.66 8.74
C GLU A 127 -7.73 20.98 8.45
N SER A 128 -8.00 21.88 7.50
CA SER A 128 -9.38 22.21 7.11
C SER A 128 -10.12 21.09 6.37
N ARG A 129 -9.43 20.01 5.98
CA ARG A 129 -9.96 18.91 5.19
C ARG A 129 -9.43 17.53 5.64
N ILE A 130 -9.25 17.35 6.95
CA ILE A 130 -8.76 16.09 7.54
C ILE A 130 -9.57 14.87 7.08
N ASP A 131 -10.88 15.01 6.91
CA ASP A 131 -11.79 13.91 6.55
C ASP A 131 -11.68 13.48 5.08
N SER A 132 -11.21 14.37 4.20
CA SER A 132 -11.16 14.12 2.75
C SER A 132 -9.74 14.07 2.18
N SER A 133 -8.73 14.53 2.91
CA SER A 133 -7.35 14.52 2.45
C SER A 133 -6.69 13.15 2.58
N LYS A 134 -6.20 12.65 1.44
CA LYS A 134 -5.36 11.45 1.42
C LYS A 134 -3.98 11.72 2.00
N ALA A 135 -3.41 12.91 1.77
CA ALA A 135 -2.11 13.28 2.33
C ALA A 135 -2.14 13.26 3.86
N TRP A 136 -3.16 13.87 4.48
CA TRP A 136 -3.27 13.93 5.94
C TRP A 136 -3.50 12.54 6.56
N THR A 137 -4.45 11.78 6.02
CA THR A 137 -4.73 10.41 6.50
C THR A 137 -3.53 9.47 6.33
N THR A 138 -2.79 9.60 5.22
CA THR A 138 -1.55 8.82 5.00
C THR A 138 -0.45 9.23 5.98
N MET A 139 -0.31 10.53 6.28
CA MET A 139 0.65 11.02 7.28
C MET A 139 0.37 10.43 8.66
N VAL A 140 -0.87 10.52 9.15
CA VAL A 140 -1.25 9.96 10.45
C VAL A 140 -1.02 8.45 10.48
N HIS A 141 -1.41 7.74 9.42
CA HIS A 141 -1.19 6.30 9.34
C HIS A 141 0.30 5.93 9.36
N GLN A 142 1.12 6.59 8.53
CA GLN A 142 2.54 6.30 8.42
C GLN A 142 3.26 6.59 9.73
N LEU A 143 2.97 7.73 10.36
CA LEU A 143 3.61 8.10 11.62
C LEU A 143 3.24 7.13 12.75
N ALA A 144 1.94 6.80 12.90
CA ALA A 144 1.49 5.82 13.87
C ALA A 144 2.09 4.43 13.62
N TRP A 145 2.21 4.03 12.35
CA TRP A 145 2.85 2.78 11.96
C TRP A 145 4.33 2.75 12.35
N ASP A 146 5.08 3.81 12.05
CA ASP A 146 6.50 3.90 12.34
C ASP A 146 6.77 3.95 13.85
N LEU A 147 5.93 4.64 14.63
CA LEU A 147 6.01 4.67 16.08
C LEU A 147 5.70 3.29 16.70
N ASN A 148 4.64 2.63 16.24
CA ASN A 148 4.19 1.34 16.78
C ASN A 148 5.12 0.16 16.41
N ASN A 149 5.81 0.23 15.27
CA ASN A 149 6.71 -0.84 14.82
C ASN A 149 8.19 -0.61 15.19
N GLY A 150 8.52 0.48 15.89
CA GLY A 150 9.89 0.77 16.30
C GLY A 150 10.80 1.23 15.15
N ASN A 151 10.26 1.88 14.12
CA ASN A 151 11.07 2.50 13.05
C ASN A 151 11.72 3.83 13.51
N TYR A 152 11.28 4.36 14.65
CA TYR A 152 11.97 5.41 15.38
C TYR A 152 12.80 4.81 16.50
N GLU A 153 14.03 5.30 16.67
CA GLU A 153 14.76 5.07 17.91
C GLU A 153 14.02 5.76 19.06
N ALA A 154 14.17 5.27 20.30
CA ALA A 154 13.41 5.76 21.45
C ALA A 154 13.55 7.29 21.66
N GLU A 155 14.75 7.84 21.43
CA GLU A 155 15.00 9.29 21.52
C GLU A 155 14.36 10.07 20.36
N GLU A 156 14.28 9.46 19.18
CA GLU A 156 13.69 10.09 17.99
C GLU A 156 12.15 10.08 18.05
N ALA A 157 11.54 9.04 18.65
CA ALA A 157 10.09 8.92 18.78
C ALA A 157 9.47 10.06 19.61
N ALA A 158 10.23 10.62 20.55
CA ALA A 158 9.78 11.73 21.37
C ALA A 158 9.58 13.04 20.57
N ALA A 159 10.33 13.24 19.49
CA ALA A 159 10.28 14.49 18.73
C ALA A 159 8.98 14.66 17.91
N PRO A 160 8.49 13.65 17.15
CA PRO A 160 7.19 13.72 16.49
C PRO A 160 6.04 13.84 17.48
N GLN A 161 6.06 13.08 18.59
CA GLN A 161 5.03 13.16 19.63
C GLN A 161 4.99 14.57 20.27
N LYS A 162 6.15 15.12 20.60
CA LYS A 162 6.25 16.51 21.11
C LYS A 162 5.71 17.52 20.10
N ALA A 163 6.06 17.41 18.82
CA ALA A 163 5.53 18.31 17.80
C ALA A 163 4.02 18.14 17.60
N ALA A 164 3.50 16.92 17.68
CA ALA A 164 2.07 16.64 17.58
C ALA A 164 1.30 17.23 18.77
N SER A 165 1.88 17.22 19.98
CA SER A 165 1.23 17.79 21.19
C SER A 165 0.92 19.28 21.09
N ALA A 166 1.60 20.02 20.20
CA ALA A 166 1.28 21.43 19.90
C ALA A 166 -0.01 21.58 19.05
N HIS A 167 -0.54 20.47 18.52
CA HIS A 167 -1.67 20.38 17.62
C HIS A 167 -2.64 19.29 18.10
N PRO A 168 -3.62 19.62 18.98
CA PRO A 168 -4.45 18.63 19.66
C PRO A 168 -5.18 17.64 18.72
N SER A 169 -5.70 18.12 17.60
CA SER A 169 -6.38 17.31 16.58
C SER A 169 -5.45 16.27 15.94
N LEU A 170 -4.22 16.67 15.63
CA LEU A 170 -3.19 15.78 15.11
C LEU A 170 -2.74 14.76 16.16
N HIS A 171 -2.49 15.21 17.39
CA HIS A 171 -2.06 14.33 18.49
C HIS A 171 -3.08 13.24 18.76
N GLN A 172 -4.36 13.62 18.92
CA GLN A 172 -5.45 12.68 19.12
C GLN A 172 -5.54 11.66 17.97
N ALA A 173 -5.45 12.11 16.72
CA ALA A 173 -5.54 11.23 15.57
C ALA A 173 -4.38 10.21 15.50
N ILE A 174 -3.18 10.61 15.92
CA ILE A 174 -2.02 9.71 16.00
C ILE A 174 -2.26 8.66 17.09
N ASP A 175 -2.68 9.07 18.28
CA ASP A 175 -2.90 8.17 19.42
C ASP A 175 -4.02 7.17 19.13
N GLU A 176 -5.17 7.63 18.61
CA GLU A 176 -6.26 6.75 18.17
C GLU A 176 -5.78 5.75 17.11
N LYS A 177 -4.88 6.17 16.22
CA LYS A 177 -4.34 5.29 15.18
C LYS A 177 -3.37 4.26 15.75
N ILE A 178 -2.53 4.63 16.72
CA ILE A 178 -1.65 3.70 17.43
C ILE A 178 -2.49 2.65 18.16
N GLU A 179 -3.48 3.07 18.94
CA GLU A 179 -4.38 2.17 19.66
C GLU A 179 -5.09 1.19 18.70
N ASN A 180 -5.56 1.68 17.55
CA ASN A 180 -6.16 0.83 16.52
C ASN A 180 -5.17 -0.22 15.99
N LEU A 181 -3.92 0.16 15.72
CA LEU A 181 -2.89 -0.74 15.23
C LEU A 181 -2.51 -1.80 16.28
N GLU A 182 -2.39 -1.43 17.55
CA GLU A 182 -2.14 -2.34 18.66
C GLU A 182 -3.27 -3.36 18.83
N ASN A 183 -4.52 -2.90 18.82
CA ASN A 183 -5.70 -3.77 18.89
C ASN A 183 -5.74 -4.75 17.70
N ARG A 184 -5.42 -4.29 16.49
CA ARG A 184 -5.34 -5.17 15.30
C ARG A 184 -4.23 -6.19 15.41
N ARG A 185 -3.08 -5.83 15.98
CA ARG A 185 -1.96 -6.75 16.22
C ARG A 185 -2.34 -7.82 17.24
N SER A 186 -2.92 -7.44 18.38
CA SER A 186 -3.39 -8.40 19.40
C SER A 186 -4.38 -9.40 18.81
N ASN A 187 -5.36 -8.92 18.04
CA ASN A 187 -6.33 -9.78 17.37
C ASN A 187 -5.68 -10.76 16.37
N TYR A 188 -4.66 -10.32 15.65
CA TYR A 188 -3.91 -11.17 14.73
C TYR A 188 -3.10 -12.24 15.47
N ASP A 189 -2.41 -11.87 16.56
CA ASP A 189 -1.59 -12.78 17.36
C ASP A 189 -2.46 -13.86 18.04
N GLU A 190 -3.63 -13.48 18.54
CA GLU A 190 -4.63 -14.43 19.05
C GLU A 190 -5.12 -15.40 17.96
N ALA A 191 -5.46 -14.88 16.78
CA ALA A 191 -5.92 -15.70 15.67
C ALA A 191 -4.82 -16.68 15.23
N SER A 192 -3.59 -16.20 15.08
CA SER A 192 -2.41 -16.99 14.73
C SER A 192 -2.20 -18.14 15.72
N THR A 193 -2.28 -17.86 17.02
CA THR A 193 -2.17 -18.86 18.09
C THR A 193 -3.28 -19.93 18.00
N LYS A 194 -4.53 -19.50 17.78
CA LYS A 194 -5.67 -20.42 17.58
C LYS A 194 -5.48 -21.32 16.35
N PHE A 195 -4.94 -20.79 15.25
CA PHE A 195 -4.63 -21.57 14.05
C PHE A 195 -3.49 -22.57 14.28
N ALA A 196 -2.41 -22.17 14.96
CA ALA A 196 -1.30 -23.05 15.32
C ALA A 196 -1.80 -24.23 16.18
N ALA A 197 -2.56 -23.96 17.25
CA ALA A 197 -3.14 -24.99 18.10
C ALA A 197 -4.13 -25.90 17.36
N ARG A 198 -4.87 -25.38 16.37
CA ARG A 198 -5.73 -26.21 15.51
C ARG A 198 -4.91 -27.14 14.62
N LYS A 199 -3.82 -26.64 14.03
CA LYS A 199 -2.93 -27.43 13.18
C LYS A 199 -2.28 -28.56 13.96
N GLU A 200 -1.83 -28.29 15.17
CA GLU A 200 -1.26 -29.30 16.08
C GLU A 200 -2.28 -30.38 16.45
N ARG A 201 -3.51 -30.00 16.85
CA ARG A 201 -4.59 -30.98 17.12
C ARG A 201 -4.92 -31.86 15.92
N ILE A 202 -4.87 -31.33 14.70
CA ILE A 202 -5.07 -32.11 13.49
C ILE A 202 -3.91 -33.09 13.28
N ALA A 203 -2.67 -32.63 13.45
CA ALA A 203 -1.48 -33.48 13.35
C ALA A 203 -1.50 -34.61 14.39
N GLU A 204 -1.88 -34.32 15.63
CA GLU A 204 -2.00 -35.32 16.69
C GLU A 204 -3.09 -36.36 16.37
N LYS A 205 -4.27 -35.93 15.91
CA LYS A 205 -5.33 -36.85 15.46
C LYS A 205 -4.84 -37.75 14.34
N GLN A 206 -4.13 -37.21 13.35
CA GLN A 206 -3.56 -37.99 12.26
C GLN A 206 -2.52 -39.00 12.75
N SER A 207 -1.67 -38.62 13.71
CA SER A 207 -0.71 -39.52 14.34
C SER A 207 -1.41 -40.66 15.09
N ARG A 208 -2.42 -40.36 15.92
CA ARG A 208 -3.21 -41.36 16.65
C ARG A 208 -3.91 -42.35 15.71
N THR A 209 -4.47 -41.86 14.61
CA THR A 209 -5.08 -42.73 13.58
C THR A 209 -4.02 -43.63 12.93
N ARG A 210 -2.86 -43.10 12.55
CA ARG A 210 -1.77 -43.91 11.99
C ARG A 210 -1.31 -45.01 12.94
N VAL A 211 -1.16 -44.70 14.23
CA VAL A 211 -0.79 -45.69 15.25
C VAL A 211 -1.85 -46.78 15.37
N ARG A 212 -3.14 -46.41 15.37
CA ARG A 212 -4.25 -47.38 15.36
C ARG A 212 -4.21 -48.28 14.13
N ASP A 213 -4.02 -47.71 12.94
CA ASP A 213 -3.95 -48.46 11.68
C ASP A 213 -2.74 -49.41 11.64
N ILE A 214 -1.61 -49.04 12.26
CA ILE A 214 -0.46 -49.93 12.45
C ILE A 214 -0.84 -51.08 13.39
N HIS A 215 -1.44 -50.79 14.54
CA HIS A 215 -1.83 -51.81 15.50
C HIS A 215 -2.80 -52.82 14.89
N GLN A 216 -3.80 -52.35 14.13
CA GLN A 216 -4.74 -53.22 13.44
C GLN A 216 -4.04 -54.13 12.43
N ARG A 217 -3.15 -53.59 11.59
CA ARG A 217 -2.38 -54.40 10.62
C ARG A 217 -1.51 -55.45 11.29
N VAL A 218 -0.87 -55.13 12.42
CA VAL A 218 -0.09 -56.10 13.20
C VAL A 218 -0.99 -57.20 13.76
N HIS A 219 -2.14 -56.83 14.31
CA HIS A 219 -3.11 -57.80 14.82
C HIS A 219 -3.63 -58.74 13.71
N ASP A 220 -4.01 -58.18 12.56
CA ASP A 220 -4.50 -58.95 11.40
C ASP A 220 -3.40 -59.88 10.86
N HIS A 221 -2.16 -59.40 10.77
CA HIS A 221 -1.01 -60.22 10.37
C HIS A 221 -0.75 -61.38 11.35
N ASN A 222 -0.81 -61.13 12.66
CA ASN A 222 -0.63 -62.17 13.67
C ASN A 222 -1.75 -63.23 13.60
N ASN A 223 -2.99 -62.83 13.32
CA ASN A 223 -4.09 -63.76 13.13
C ASN A 223 -3.92 -64.60 11.86
N GLN A 224 -3.45 -63.99 10.77
CA GLN A 224 -3.12 -64.70 9.53
C GLN A 224 -2.04 -65.76 9.78
N LEU A 225 -0.95 -65.41 10.47
CA LEU A 225 0.11 -66.36 10.82
C LEU A 225 -0.42 -67.53 11.66
N ARG A 226 -1.28 -67.26 12.65
CA ARG A 226 -1.93 -68.33 13.45
C ARG A 226 -2.83 -69.21 12.61
N TYR A 227 -3.55 -68.64 11.64
CA TYR A 227 -4.37 -69.42 10.71
C TYR A 227 -3.50 -70.34 9.83
N GLU A 228 -2.39 -69.82 9.31
CA GLU A 228 -1.44 -70.58 8.49
C GLU A 228 -0.73 -71.69 9.28
N GLU A 229 -0.38 -71.44 10.55
CA GLU A 229 0.16 -72.43 11.48
C GLU A 229 -0.83 -73.58 11.75
N THR A 230 -2.10 -73.25 12.00
CA THR A 230 -3.14 -74.24 12.33
C THR A 230 -3.58 -75.10 11.15
N HIS A 231 -3.41 -74.60 9.91
CA HIS A 231 -3.79 -75.31 8.68
C HIS A 231 -2.59 -75.91 7.93
N GLY A 232 -1.40 -75.93 8.54
CA GLY A 232 -0.20 -76.56 7.97
C GLY A 232 0.32 -75.88 6.69
N MET A 233 -0.01 -74.61 6.45
CA MET A 233 0.39 -73.86 5.24
C MET A 233 1.64 -72.99 5.43
N ARG A 234 2.31 -73.09 6.58
CA ARG A 234 3.42 -72.22 6.97
C ARG A 234 4.59 -72.24 5.97
N GLU A 235 4.93 -73.41 5.43
CA GLU A 235 6.05 -73.56 4.46
C GLU A 235 5.79 -72.87 3.11
N ALA A 236 4.54 -72.70 2.68
CA ALA A 236 4.20 -71.98 1.45
C ALA A 236 4.22 -70.44 1.64
N SER A 237 3.99 -69.97 2.86
CA SER A 237 3.96 -68.54 3.21
C SER A 237 5.36 -67.93 3.35
N GLU A 238 6.33 -68.68 3.91
CA GLU A 238 7.71 -68.22 4.13
C GLU A 238 8.43 -67.95 2.79
N ALA A 239 8.20 -68.78 1.77
CA ALA A 239 8.71 -68.57 0.41
C ALA A 239 8.15 -67.29 -0.26
N THR A 240 6.94 -66.87 0.11
CA THR A 240 6.28 -65.68 -0.45
C THR A 240 6.78 -64.39 0.23
N VAL A 241 7.09 -64.45 1.52
CA VAL A 241 7.67 -63.34 2.30
C VAL A 241 9.14 -63.09 1.93
N GLU A 242 9.92 -64.15 1.68
CA GLU A 242 11.31 -64.02 1.21
C GLU A 242 11.40 -63.38 -0.18
N TRP A 243 10.45 -63.69 -1.08
CA TRP A 243 10.31 -63.00 -2.37
C TRP A 243 9.96 -61.51 -2.21
N ALA A 244 9.10 -61.15 -1.25
CA ALA A 244 8.70 -59.77 -0.99
C ALA A 244 9.82 -58.92 -0.34
N LEU A 245 10.72 -59.54 0.44
CA LEU A 245 11.86 -58.88 1.08
C LEU A 245 13.09 -58.76 0.17
N THR A 246 13.24 -59.65 -0.83
CA THR A 246 14.33 -59.60 -1.85
C THR A 246 13.95 -58.80 -3.09
N SER A 247 12.66 -58.56 -3.32
CA SER A 247 12.18 -57.68 -4.37
C SER A 247 12.41 -56.21 -3.99
N LYS A 248 13.24 -55.52 -4.77
CA LYS A 248 13.53 -54.09 -4.60
C LYS A 248 12.22 -53.29 -4.45
N PRO A 249 12.16 -52.32 -3.52
CA PRO A 249 10.99 -51.45 -3.38
C PRO A 249 10.87 -50.59 -4.65
N GLY A 250 10.05 -51.03 -5.61
CA GLY A 250 9.93 -50.33 -6.89
C GLY A 250 9.08 -50.97 -8.00
N SER A 251 8.44 -52.13 -7.84
CA SER A 251 7.64 -52.71 -8.95
C SER A 251 6.15 -52.97 -8.64
N TYR A 252 5.58 -52.40 -7.58
CA TYR A 252 4.14 -52.23 -7.53
C TYR A 252 3.73 -50.98 -8.30
N TYR A 253 3.50 -51.16 -9.60
CA TYR A 253 2.68 -50.26 -10.41
C TYR A 253 1.25 -50.24 -9.84
N ILE A 254 1.02 -49.46 -8.79
CA ILE A 254 -0.30 -48.92 -8.48
C ILE A 254 -0.33 -47.52 -9.06
N GLY A 255 -0.89 -47.41 -10.26
CA GLY A 255 -1.07 -46.13 -10.92
C GLY A 255 -1.88 -45.16 -10.07
N ARG A 256 -1.30 -44.02 -9.75
CA ARG A 256 -1.74 -42.68 -10.22
C ARG A 256 -0.90 -41.58 -9.56
N PRO A 257 -0.58 -40.51 -10.31
CA PRO A 257 -1.37 -39.29 -10.09
C PRO A 257 -1.75 -38.53 -11.36
N LYS A 258 -2.97 -37.98 -11.35
CA LYS A 258 -3.59 -37.05 -12.32
C LYS A 258 -2.87 -35.69 -12.46
N LYS A 259 -1.54 -35.63 -12.53
CA LYS A 259 -0.80 -34.37 -12.69
C LYS A 259 0.03 -34.25 -13.98
N GLU A 260 0.27 -35.33 -14.72
CA GLU A 260 0.86 -35.24 -16.06
C GLU A 260 -0.17 -35.14 -17.21
N LEU A 261 -1.44 -35.49 -16.97
CA LEU A 261 -2.47 -35.43 -18.02
C LEU A 261 -2.86 -34.01 -18.48
N LYS A 262 -2.44 -32.95 -17.75
CA LYS A 262 -2.67 -31.55 -18.16
C LYS A 262 -1.56 -30.98 -19.05
N LYS A 263 -0.39 -31.61 -19.13
CA LYS A 263 0.71 -31.13 -19.98
C LYS A 263 0.62 -31.71 -21.40
N GLN A 264 0.14 -32.94 -21.56
CA GLN A 264 -0.07 -33.54 -22.90
C GLN A 264 -1.32 -33.02 -23.62
N LYS A 265 -2.40 -32.62 -22.91
CA LYS A 265 -3.57 -31.98 -23.54
C LYS A 265 -3.30 -30.56 -24.08
N ARG A 266 -2.19 -29.92 -23.72
CA ARG A 266 -1.77 -28.62 -24.29
C ARG A 266 -0.86 -28.74 -25.52
N GLN A 267 -0.23 -29.90 -25.74
CA GLN A 267 0.57 -30.14 -26.94
C GLN A 267 -0.22 -30.80 -28.08
N ALA A 268 -1.34 -31.46 -27.77
CA ALA A 268 -2.23 -32.04 -28.79
C ALA A 268 -3.31 -31.07 -29.34
N GLY A 269 -3.41 -29.84 -28.82
CA GLY A 269 -4.36 -28.83 -29.28
C GLY A 269 -3.79 -27.80 -30.25
N LYS A 270 -2.58 -28.01 -30.78
CA LYS A 270 -1.87 -27.04 -31.64
C LYS A 270 -1.45 -27.59 -33.01
N LYS A 271 -2.12 -28.65 -33.50
CA LYS A 271 -1.94 -29.18 -34.85
C LYS A 271 -3.25 -29.77 -35.37
N VAL A 272 -4.20 -28.91 -35.75
CA VAL A 272 -5.05 -29.06 -36.95
C VAL A 272 -5.60 -27.65 -37.23
N ASP A 273 -4.95 -26.92 -38.13
CA ASP A 273 -5.56 -25.91 -39.03
C ASP A 273 -4.51 -25.48 -40.07
N GLU A 274 -3.96 -26.49 -40.72
CA GLU A 274 -3.40 -26.46 -42.08
C GLU A 274 -3.82 -27.84 -42.61
N GLY A 275 -4.66 -28.01 -43.61
CA GLY A 275 -5.26 -27.15 -44.60
C GLY A 275 -5.66 -28.11 -45.72
N GLU A 276 -6.84 -27.97 -46.31
CA GLU A 276 -7.13 -28.44 -47.67
C GLU A 276 -8.55 -28.05 -48.08
N SER A 277 -8.64 -27.06 -48.96
CA SER A 277 -9.53 -27.10 -50.12
C SER A 277 -9.16 -25.93 -51.01
N GLY A 278 -8.22 -26.20 -51.92
CA GLY A 278 -8.21 -25.54 -53.22
C GLY A 278 -9.08 -26.37 -54.16
N MET A 279 -10.17 -25.77 -54.63
CA MET A 279 -10.70 -25.82 -55.99
C MET A 279 -11.67 -24.65 -56.16
#